data_AF-A0A924B1G4-F1
#
_entry.id   AF-A0A924B1G4-F1
#
_cell.length_a   1.000
_cell.length_b   1.000
_cell.length_c   1.000
_cell.angle_alpha   90.00
_cell.angle_beta   90.00
_cell.angle_gamma   90.00
#
_symmetry.space_group_name_H-M   'P 1'
#
loop_
_entity.id
_entity.type
_entity.pdbx_description
1 polymer ?
#
loop_
_entity_poly.entity_id
_entity_poly.type
_entity_poly.pdbx_seq_one_letter_code
_entity_poly.pdbx_strand_id
1 'polypeptide(L)'
;MSDFDDGVKHFTNNETHLLSEILYDVLNMNSKQFEFLLKLGAIYANNNRQTKDGWILAESLLRIHSTPKRYKTDYNWNSLVVFENDFCLVLNKPSGLPSHPTVDNTLENALSQMSLTRK
;
A
#
# COMPACT_ATOMS: atom_id res chain seq x y z
N MET A 1 -4.76 29.97 -2.79
CA MET A 1 -4.76 28.62 -2.21
C MET A 1 -4.29 27.69 -3.30
N SER A 2 -3.09 27.13 -3.19
CA SER A 2 -2.69 26.05 -4.09
C SER A 2 -3.51 24.83 -3.71
N ASP A 3 -4.28 24.28 -4.65
CA ASP A 3 -4.85 22.96 -4.51
C ASP A 3 -3.69 21.98 -4.31
N PHE A 4 -3.42 21.63 -3.06
CA PHE A 4 -2.48 20.58 -2.74
C PHE A 4 -3.14 19.28 -3.17
N ASP A 5 -2.70 18.75 -4.31
CA ASP A 5 -2.99 17.37 -4.70
C ASP A 5 -2.37 16.46 -3.63
N ASP A 6 -3.21 15.96 -2.73
CA ASP A 6 -2.82 15.01 -1.69
C ASP A 6 -2.60 13.59 -2.25
N GLY A 7 -2.80 13.43 -3.57
CA GLY A 7 -2.66 12.18 -4.29
C GLY A 7 -3.72 11.16 -3.95
N VAL A 8 -4.86 11.57 -3.36
CA VAL A 8 -5.97 10.67 -3.04
C VAL A 8 -7.16 10.96 -3.94
N LYS A 9 -7.45 10.03 -4.83
CA LYS A 9 -8.57 10.12 -5.76
C LYS A 9 -9.75 9.30 -5.26
N HIS A 10 -10.93 9.90 -5.24
CA HIS A 10 -12.18 9.24 -4.92
C HIS A 10 -13.13 9.36 -6.09
N PHE A 11 -13.74 8.24 -6.50
CA PHE A 11 -14.75 8.23 -7.53
C PHE A 11 -15.62 6.98 -7.40
N THR A 12 -16.83 7.06 -7.94
CA THR A 12 -17.74 5.91 -8.01
C THR A 12 -17.59 5.24 -9.36
N ASN A 13 -17.60 3.92 -9.35
CA ASN A 13 -17.64 3.13 -10.56
C ASN A 13 -19.09 2.99 -11.06
N ASN A 14 -19.36 3.23 -12.35
CA ASN A 14 -20.73 3.21 -12.88
C ASN A 14 -21.19 1.82 -13.35
N GLU A 15 -20.25 0.95 -13.71
CA GLU A 15 -20.55 -0.35 -14.34
C GLU A 15 -19.64 -1.43 -13.80
N THR A 16 -20.08 -2.70 -13.81
CA THR A 16 -19.22 -3.79 -13.33
C THR A 16 -18.06 -4.06 -14.30
N HIS A 17 -16.84 -3.77 -13.88
CA HIS A 17 -15.61 -3.90 -14.68
C HIS A 17 -14.44 -4.40 -13.84
N LEU A 18 -13.34 -4.78 -14.50
CA LEU A 18 -12.11 -5.16 -13.81
C LEU A 18 -11.43 -3.92 -13.20
N LEU A 19 -10.89 -4.04 -11.99
CA LEU A 19 -10.27 -2.92 -11.27
C LEU A 19 -9.14 -2.26 -12.09
N SER A 20 -8.30 -3.05 -12.75
CA SER A 20 -7.23 -2.53 -13.62
C SER A 20 -7.76 -1.73 -14.81
N GLU A 21 -8.85 -2.19 -15.44
CA GLU A 21 -9.51 -1.49 -16.57
C GLU A 21 -10.10 -0.17 -16.11
N ILE A 22 -10.82 -0.16 -14.97
CA ILE A 22 -11.37 1.06 -14.38
C ILE A 22 -10.27 2.10 -14.13
N LEU A 23 -9.12 1.68 -13.59
CA LEU A 23 -8.02 2.60 -13.29
C LEU A 23 -7.26 3.04 -14.54
N TYR A 24 -7.22 2.21 -15.58
CA TYR A 24 -6.73 2.63 -16.89
C TYR A 24 -7.63 3.70 -17.48
N ASP A 25 -8.95 3.49 -17.53
CA ASP A 25 -9.88 4.42 -18.17
C ASP A 25 -10.01 5.74 -17.42
N VAL A 26 -10.12 5.70 -16.09
CA VAL A 26 -10.39 6.89 -15.26
C VAL A 26 -9.11 7.67 -14.96
N LEU A 27 -7.99 6.98 -14.72
CA LEU A 27 -6.74 7.59 -14.25
C LEU A 27 -5.58 7.51 -15.25
N ASN A 28 -5.79 6.91 -16.42
CA ASN A 28 -4.75 6.60 -17.41
C ASN A 28 -3.58 5.82 -16.77
N MET A 29 -3.92 4.95 -15.81
CA MET A 29 -2.94 4.17 -15.05
C MET A 29 -2.49 2.97 -15.86
N ASN A 30 -1.20 2.85 -16.13
CA ASN A 30 -0.69 1.67 -16.81
C ASN A 30 -0.56 0.46 -15.86
N SER A 31 -0.41 -0.73 -16.43
CA SER A 31 -0.27 -1.99 -15.68
C SER A 31 0.84 -1.95 -14.61
N LYS A 32 2.00 -1.34 -14.89
CA LYS A 32 3.09 -1.26 -13.90
C LYS A 32 2.72 -0.39 -12.69
N GLN A 33 2.06 0.75 -12.94
CA GLN A 33 1.58 1.61 -11.87
C GLN A 33 0.48 0.93 -11.06
N PHE A 34 -0.46 0.26 -11.74
CA PHE A 34 -1.51 -0.52 -11.09
C PHE A 34 -0.94 -1.60 -10.17
N GLU A 35 -0.06 -2.45 -10.69
CA GLU A 35 0.60 -3.50 -9.92
C GLU A 35 1.38 -2.93 -8.73
N PHE A 36 2.08 -1.80 -8.93
CA PHE A 36 2.81 -1.13 -7.87
C PHE A 36 1.89 -0.64 -6.74
N LEU A 37 0.80 0.07 -7.07
CA LEU A 37 -0.15 0.58 -6.07
C LEU A 37 -0.90 -0.55 -5.38
N LEU A 38 -1.32 -1.57 -6.14
CA LEU A 38 -1.98 -2.76 -5.61
C LEU A 38 -1.07 -3.49 -4.61
N LYS A 39 0.21 -3.66 -4.95
CA LYS A 39 1.22 -4.29 -4.08
C LYS A 39 1.48 -3.49 -2.80
N LEU A 40 1.49 -2.16 -2.86
CA LEU A 40 1.57 -1.32 -1.66
C LEU A 40 0.28 -1.34 -0.84
N GLY A 41 -0.84 -1.75 -1.42
CA GLY A 41 -2.16 -1.72 -0.80
C GLY A 41 -2.85 -0.36 -0.94
N ALA A 42 -2.45 0.47 -1.89
CA ALA A 42 -2.94 1.84 -2.05
C ALA A 42 -4.35 1.97 -2.66
N ILE A 43 -5.00 0.84 -2.97
CA ILE A 43 -6.28 0.80 -3.69
C ILE A 43 -7.37 0.24 -2.77
N TYR A 44 -8.50 0.95 -2.71
CA TYR A 44 -9.67 0.57 -1.91
C TYR A 44 -10.93 0.60 -2.75
N ALA A 45 -11.82 -0.36 -2.49
CA ALA A 45 -13.19 -0.39 -2.97
C ALA A 45 -14.14 -0.56 -1.78
N ASN A 46 -15.10 0.34 -1.60
CA ASN A 46 -16.04 0.36 -0.48
C ASN A 46 -15.32 0.24 0.89
N ASN A 47 -14.27 1.03 1.07
CA ASN A 47 -13.37 1.03 2.25
C ASN A 47 -12.60 -0.28 2.50
N ASN A 48 -12.70 -1.28 1.63
CA ASN A 48 -11.92 -2.50 1.70
C ASN A 48 -10.68 -2.39 0.80
N ARG A 49 -9.51 -2.68 1.38
CA ARG A 49 -8.24 -2.69 0.65
C ARG A 49 -8.23 -3.84 -0.36
N GLN A 50 -7.84 -3.53 -1.59
CA GLN A 50 -7.71 -4.52 -2.65
C GLN A 50 -6.29 -5.09 -2.67
N THR A 51 -6.16 -6.41 -2.78
CA THR A 51 -4.88 -7.14 -2.77
C THR A 51 -4.59 -7.88 -4.06
N LYS A 52 -5.56 -7.92 -4.97
CA LYS A 52 -5.48 -8.56 -6.28
C LYS A 52 -6.39 -7.81 -7.25
N ASP A 53 -6.15 -7.99 -8.54
CA ASP A 53 -7.10 -7.54 -9.55
C ASP A 53 -8.40 -8.36 -9.46
N GLY A 54 -9.52 -7.74 -9.79
CA GLY A 54 -10.83 -8.34 -9.62
C GLY A 54 -11.97 -7.43 -10.06
N TRP A 55 -13.14 -8.03 -10.21
CA TRP A 55 -14.35 -7.32 -10.62
C TRP A 55 -14.83 -6.37 -9.51
N ILE A 56 -15.06 -5.12 -9.88
CA ILE A 56 -15.66 -4.09 -9.04
C ILE A 56 -17.08 -3.87 -9.52
N LEU A 57 -18.06 -4.02 -8.63
CA LEU A 57 -19.46 -3.82 -8.96
C LEU A 57 -19.75 -2.35 -9.26
N ALA A 58 -20.77 -2.11 -10.08
CA ALA A 58 -21.38 -0.79 -10.22
C ALA A 58 -21.73 -0.16 -8.86
N GLU A 59 -21.71 1.17 -8.79
CA GLU A 59 -21.93 2.00 -7.60
C GLU A 59 -20.88 1.81 -6.48
N SER A 60 -19.81 1.06 -6.70
CA SER A 60 -18.74 0.93 -5.72
C SER A 60 -17.92 2.21 -5.62
N LEU A 61 -17.65 2.67 -4.39
CA LEU A 61 -16.77 3.80 -4.12
C LEU A 61 -15.31 3.35 -4.14
N LEU A 62 -14.54 3.88 -5.09
CA LEU A 62 -13.11 3.67 -5.18
C LEU A 62 -12.35 4.80 -4.51
N ARG A 63 -11.31 4.43 -3.75
CA ARG A 63 -10.33 5.35 -3.17
C ARG A 63 -8.94 4.88 -3.55
N ILE A 64 -8.22 5.72 -4.28
CA ILE A 64 -6.92 5.41 -4.85
C ILE A 64 -5.88 6.40 -4.32
N HIS A 65 -4.89 5.89 -3.61
CA HIS A 65 -3.71 6.66 -3.24
C HIS A 65 -2.69 6.61 -4.39
N SER A 66 -2.74 7.58 -5.31
CA SER A 66 -1.87 7.62 -6.49
C SER A 66 -0.42 7.99 -6.19
N THR A 67 -0.16 8.66 -5.07
CA THR A 67 1.20 8.99 -4.60
C THR A 67 1.41 8.49 -3.16
N PRO A 68 1.45 7.16 -2.95
CA PRO A 68 1.56 6.60 -1.61
C PRO A 68 2.88 7.03 -0.94
N LYS A 69 2.83 7.27 0.37
CA LYS A 69 4.03 7.59 1.17
C LYS A 69 5.07 6.48 1.04
N ARG A 70 6.34 6.89 0.94
CA ARG A 70 7.47 5.98 0.78
C ARG A 70 8.44 6.09 1.95
N TYR A 71 8.96 4.94 2.37
CA TYR A 71 9.93 4.85 3.45
C TYR A 71 11.13 4.00 3.04
N LYS A 72 12.31 4.38 3.52
CA LYS A 72 13.55 3.64 3.30
C LYS A 72 13.45 2.27 3.99
N THR A 73 13.78 1.17 3.30
CA THR A 73 13.71 -0.20 3.87
C THR A 73 14.91 -1.09 3.54
N ASP A 74 15.89 -0.59 2.79
CA ASP A 74 17.16 -1.23 2.43
C ASP A 74 18.13 -1.28 3.62
N TYR A 75 17.67 -1.84 4.74
CA TYR A 75 18.47 -2.09 5.93
C TYR A 75 18.85 -3.58 6.01
N ASN A 76 19.98 -3.87 6.64
CA ASN A 76 20.26 -5.22 7.10
C ASN A 76 19.42 -5.50 8.36
N TRP A 77 18.18 -5.95 8.15
CA TRP A 77 17.19 -6.15 9.21
C TRP A 77 17.66 -7.09 10.32
N ASN A 78 18.39 -8.15 9.98
CA ASN A 78 18.92 -9.10 10.96
C ASN A 78 19.98 -8.46 11.87
N SER A 79 20.80 -7.52 11.37
CA SER A 79 21.77 -6.83 12.20
C SER A 79 21.16 -5.76 13.13
N LEU A 80 19.88 -5.44 12.97
CA LEU A 80 19.17 -4.48 13.82
C LEU A 80 18.50 -5.15 15.03
N VAL A 81 18.50 -6.47 15.09
CA VAL A 81 17.97 -7.25 16.21
C VAL A 81 18.94 -7.16 17.38
N VAL A 82 18.46 -6.63 18.51
CA VAL A 82 19.27 -6.47 19.72
C VAL A 82 19.03 -7.58 20.74
N PHE A 83 17.88 -8.25 20.65
CA PHE A 83 17.51 -9.39 21.48
C PHE A 83 16.45 -10.23 20.76
N GLU A 84 16.50 -11.54 20.91
CA GLU A 84 15.52 -12.48 20.35
C GLU A 84 15.44 -13.72 21.23
N ASN A 85 14.23 -14.21 21.48
CA ASN A 85 13.96 -15.50 22.11
C ASN A 85 12.69 -16.12 21.48
N ASP A 86 12.22 -17.25 22.02
CA ASP A 86 11.07 -17.99 21.49
C ASP A 86 9.74 -17.21 21.51
N PHE A 87 9.66 -16.10 22.26
CA PHE A 87 8.43 -15.32 22.46
C PHE A 87 8.47 -13.95 21.80
N CYS A 88 9.64 -13.31 21.73
CA CYS A 88 9.75 -11.96 21.23
C CYS A 88 11.10 -11.64 20.60
N LEU A 89 11.07 -10.54 19.84
CA LEU A 89 12.23 -9.92 19.23
C LEU A 89 12.21 -8.44 19.60
N VAL A 90 13.37 -7.91 19.99
CA VAL A 90 13.59 -6.49 20.22
C VAL A 90 14.43 -5.96 19.06
N LEU A 91 13.90 -4.95 18.39
CA LEU A 91 14.49 -4.35 17.19
C LEU A 91 14.93 -2.93 17.49
N ASN A 92 16.18 -2.59 17.18
CA ASN A 92 16.62 -1.21 17.12
C ASN A 92 16.14 -0.57 15.82
N LYS A 93 14.86 -0.19 15.79
CA LYS A 93 14.17 0.29 14.58
C LYS A 93 14.81 1.58 14.07
N PRO A 94 15.11 1.69 12.75
CA PRO A 94 15.59 2.93 12.15
C PRO A 94 14.60 4.09 12.32
N SER A 95 15.14 5.31 12.36
CA SER A 95 14.34 6.54 12.41
C SER A 95 13.55 6.74 11.11
N GLY A 96 12.39 7.41 11.20
CA GLY A 96 11.56 7.77 10.05
C GLY A 96 10.69 6.63 9.48
N LEU A 97 10.92 5.37 9.88
CA LEU A 97 10.12 4.23 9.42
C LEU A 97 8.92 3.95 10.36
N PRO A 98 7.70 3.73 9.84
CA PRO A 98 6.56 3.28 10.64
C PRO A 98 6.80 1.90 11.26
N SER A 99 6.21 1.67 12.44
CA SER A 99 6.23 0.33 13.05
C SER A 99 5.25 -0.63 12.37
N HIS A 100 4.11 -0.11 11.89
CA HIS A 100 3.00 -0.87 11.29
C HIS A 100 2.63 -0.36 9.90
N PRO A 101 1.90 -1.15 9.09
CA PRO A 101 1.29 -0.72 7.84
C PRO A 101 0.56 0.62 7.96
N THR A 102 0.75 1.47 6.96
CA THR A 102 0.01 2.73 6.82
C THR A 102 -1.20 2.55 5.91
N VAL A 103 -2.03 3.59 5.79
CA VAL A 103 -3.25 3.54 4.97
C VAL A 103 -2.91 3.27 3.50
N ASP A 104 -1.84 3.80 2.97
CA ASP A 104 -1.47 3.74 1.55
C ASP A 104 -0.24 2.86 1.28
N ASN A 105 0.45 2.40 2.31
CA ASN A 105 1.64 1.57 2.18
C ASN A 105 1.73 0.51 3.29
N THR A 106 1.51 -0.75 2.91
CA THR A 106 1.51 -1.92 3.81
C THR A 106 2.85 -2.60 3.93
N LEU A 107 3.83 -2.25 3.09
CA LEU A 107 5.08 -3.00 2.97
C LEU A 107 6.24 -2.29 3.68
N GLU A 108 6.27 -0.97 3.64
CA GLU A 108 7.44 -0.20 4.08
C GLU A 108 7.30 0.22 5.55
N ASN A 109 7.28 -0.79 6.42
CA ASN A 109 7.23 -0.64 7.87
C ASN A 109 8.03 -1.76 8.55
N ALA A 110 8.41 -1.55 9.80
CA ALA A 110 9.27 -2.48 10.53
C ALA A 110 8.67 -3.89 10.65
N LEU A 111 7.38 -4.00 10.94
CA LEU A 111 6.70 -5.29 11.08
C LEU A 111 6.73 -6.09 9.77
N SER A 112 6.33 -5.48 8.65
CA SER A 112 6.32 -6.14 7.34
C SER A 112 7.73 -6.52 6.89
N GLN A 113 8.71 -5.64 7.07
CA GLN A 113 10.09 -5.91 6.63
C GLN A 113 10.78 -7.00 7.47
N MET A 114 10.54 -7.03 8.78
CA MET A 114 11.00 -8.14 9.63
C MET A 114 10.35 -9.46 9.23
N SER A 115 9.04 -9.46 8.94
CA SER A 115 8.36 -10.67 8.45
C SER A 115 8.93 -11.16 7.12
N LEU A 116 9.21 -10.26 6.18
CA LEU A 116 9.82 -10.61 4.88
C LEU A 116 11.25 -11.14 5.02
N THR A 117 12.04 -10.59 5.94
CA THR A 117 13.43 -11.01 6.18
C THR A 117 13.54 -12.42 6.76
N ARG A 118 12.51 -12.86 7.49
CA ARG A 118 12.51 -14.10 8.28
C ARG A 118 11.70 -15.24 7.63
N LYS A 119 11.14 -15.03 6.45
CA LYS A 119 10.54 -16.09 5.62
C LYS A 119 11.62 -16.86 4.89
#